data_AF-A0AAP5Y9F7-F1
#
_entry.id   AF-A0AAP5Y9F7-F1
#
_cell.length_a   1.000
_cell.length_b   1.000
_cell.length_c   1.000
_cell.angle_alpha   90.00
_cell.angle_beta   90.00
_cell.angle_gamma   90.00
#
_symmetry.space_group_name_H-M   'P 1'
#
loop_
_entity.id
_entity.type
_entity.pdbx_description
1 polymer ?
#
loop_
_entity_poly.entity_id
_entity_poly.type
_entity_poly.pdbx_seq_one_letter_code
_entity_poly.pdbx_strand_id
1 'polypeptide(L)' 'MKNLCPKCHTEMIERSNVYVCPRNDIGDCTYDAFELADDDNPYTFSQEHVSSDLRSYAVADSK' A
#
# COMPACT_ATOMS: atom_id res chain seq x y z
N MET A 1 -3.06 25.93 6.93
CA MET A 1 -4.14 25.13 6.30
C MET A 1 -3.92 23.69 6.73
N LYS A 2 -4.97 22.96 7.13
CA LYS A 2 -4.81 21.55 7.51
C LYS A 2 -4.81 20.69 6.25
N ASN A 3 -3.81 19.85 6.08
CA ASN A 3 -3.79 18.86 5.00
C ASN A 3 -4.63 17.66 5.43
N LEU A 4 -5.69 17.38 4.69
CA LEU A 4 -6.63 16.29 4.97
C LEU A 4 -6.46 15.21 3.89
N CYS A 5 -6.50 13.95 4.32
CA CYS A 5 -6.42 12.83 3.41
C CYS A 5 -7.63 12.87 2.45
N PRO A 6 -7.43 12.79 1.11
CA PRO A 6 -8.51 12.86 0.13
C PRO A 6 -9.42 11.62 0.13
N LYS A 7 -9.02 10.52 0.79
CA LYS A 7 -9.79 9.28 0.89
C LYS A 7 -10.67 9.24 2.14
N CYS A 8 -10.08 9.52 3.31
CA CYS A 8 -10.75 9.36 4.61
C CYS A 8 -10.93 10.67 5.39
N HIS A 9 -10.53 11.81 4.83
CA HIS A 9 -10.60 13.15 5.44
C HIS A 9 -9.93 13.28 6.80
N THR A 10 -9.06 12.32 7.15
CA THR A 10 -8.26 12.36 8.38
C THR A 10 -7.12 13.36 8.22
N GLU A 11 -6.78 14.07 9.29
CA GLU A 11 -5.62 14.97 9.33
C GLU A 11 -4.33 14.20 9.02
N MET A 12 -3.59 14.69 8.04
CA MET A 12 -2.37 14.05 7.54
C MET A 12 -1.17 14.44 8.39
N ILE A 13 -0.16 13.57 8.42
CA ILE A 13 1.09 13.78 9.15
C ILE A 13 2.18 14.08 8.13
N GLU A 14 3.00 15.09 8.38
CA GLU A 14 4.18 15.37 7.56
C GLU A 14 5.36 14.49 7.98
N ARG A 15 5.97 13.78 7.02
CA ARG A 15 7.21 13.04 7.20
C ARG A 15 8.12 13.24 6.00
N SER A 16 9.35 13.69 6.26
CA SER A 16 10.35 13.91 5.22
C SER A 16 9.85 14.80 4.06
N ASN A 17 9.07 15.85 4.38
CA ASN A 17 8.40 16.76 3.43
C ASN A 17 7.27 16.12 2.58
N VAL A 18 6.74 14.97 2.99
CA VAL A 18 5.59 14.30 2.36
C VAL A 18 4.44 14.17 3.37
N TYR A 19 3.21 14.44 2.93
CA TYR A 19 2.03 14.26 3.77
C TYR A 19 1.50 12.83 3.65
N VAL A 20 1.48 12.09 4.76
CA VAL A 20 1.02 10.69 4.83
C VAL A 20 -0.28 10.56 5.63
N CYS A 21 -1.14 9.62 5.25
CA CYS A 21 -2.35 9.30 6.00
C CYS A 21 -2.00 8.34 7.15
N PRO A 22 -2.25 8.69 8.43
CA PRO A 22 -2.00 7.78 9.55
C PRO A 22 -2.88 6.53 9.51
N ARG A 23 -4.03 6.60 8.83
CA ARG A 23 -4.93 5.45 8.68
C ARG A 23 -4.45 4.46 7.62
N ASN A 24 -3.51 4.86 6.76
CA ASN A 24 -2.87 3.93 5.83
C ASN A 24 -1.98 2.93 6.57
N ASP A 25 -1.25 3.39 7.58
CA ASP A 25 -0.34 2.57 8.40
C ASP A 25 -1.05 1.44 9.17
N ILE A 26 -2.32 1.65 9.55
CA ILE A 26 -3.16 0.66 10.22
C ILE A 26 -4.12 -0.09 9.27
N GLY A 27 -4.09 0.19 7.97
CA GLY A 27 -4.96 -0.45 6.96
C GLY A 27 -6.42 0.05 6.92
N ASP A 28 -6.76 1.13 7.63
CA ASP A 28 -8.09 1.76 7.64
C ASP A 28 -8.31 2.69 6.43
N CYS A 29 -7.27 2.98 5.67
CA CYS A 29 -7.29 3.85 4.51
C CYS A 29 -6.32 3.31 3.45
N THR A 30 -6.64 3.52 2.18
CA THR A 30 -5.82 3.10 1.03
C THR A 30 -5.10 4.28 0.38
N TYR A 31 -4.89 5.37 1.12
CA TYR A 31 -4.17 6.52 0.61
C TYR A 31 -2.66 6.29 0.71
N ASP A 32 -2.02 6.13 -0.45
CA ASP A 32 -0.57 6.14 -0.58
C ASP A 32 -0.10 7.51 -1.11
N ALA A 33 0.83 8.12 -0.37
CA ALA A 33 1.40 9.42 -0.72
C ALA A 33 2.43 9.32 -1.86
N PHE A 34 2.97 8.14 -2.13
CA PHE A 34 3.99 7.89 -3.15
C PHE A 34 3.38 7.50 -4.49
N GLU A 35 2.16 6.94 -4.51
CA GLU A 35 1.44 6.66 -5.76
C GLU A 35 1.06 7.95 -6.52
N LEU A 36 0.76 9.03 -5.81
CA LEU A 36 0.40 10.32 -6.42
C LEU A 36 1.59 11.04 -7.08
N ALA A 37 2.82 10.64 -6.78
CA ALA A 37 4.01 11.24 -7.39
C ALA A 37 4.34 10.64 -8.78
N ASP A 38 3.67 9.56 -9.19
CA ASP A 38 3.96 8.82 -10.42
C ASP A 38 3.13 9.27 -11.64
N ASP A 39 2.26 10.29 -11.52
CA ASP A 39 1.49 10.82 -12.67
C ASP A 39 2.37 11.57 -13.70
N ASP A 40 3.67 11.76 -13.42
CA ASP A 40 4.70 12.24 -14.37
C ASP A 40 5.72 11.15 -14.78
N ASN A 41 5.47 9.87 -14.48
CA ASN A 41 6.41 8.80 -14.80
C ASN A 41 5.68 7.50 -15.24
N PRO A 42 5.79 7.06 -16.51
CA PRO A 42 5.01 5.93 -17.04
C PRO A 42 5.51 4.54 -16.58
N TYR A 43 6.10 4.39 -15.39
CA TYR A 43 6.58 3.09 -14.91
C TYR A 43 5.59 2.46 -13.93
N THR A 44 4.53 1.92 -14.53
CA THR A 44 3.59 0.97 -13.94
C THR A 44 4.33 -0.11 -13.15
N PHE A 45 4.42 0.02 -11.82
CA PHE A 45 4.70 -1.11 -10.95
C PHE A 45 3.38 -1.63 -10.41
N SER A 46 2.75 -2.49 -11.21
CA SER A 46 1.67 -3.36 -10.78
C SER A 46 2.08 -4.03 -9.47
N GLN A 47 1.49 -3.60 -8.35
CA GLN A 47 1.53 -4.32 -7.10
C GLN A 47 0.60 -5.54 -7.20
N GLU A 48 0.90 -6.44 -8.13
CA GLU A 48 0.40 -7.80 -8.19
C GLU A 48 1.52 -8.74 -7.76
N HIS A 49 1.87 -8.74 -6.47
CA HIS A 49 2.66 -9.82 -5.88
C HIS A 49 2.20 -10.11 -4.44
N VAL A 50 0.90 -10.44 -4.32
CA VAL A 50 0.46 -11.43 -3.33
C VAL A 50 0.86 -12.82 -3.87
N SER A 51 2.15 -13.06 -4.04
CA SER A 51 2.70 -14.39 -4.33
C SER A 51 3.29 -14.92 -3.03
N SER A 52 2.41 -15.41 -2.15
CA SER A 52 2.81 -16.26 -1.03
C SER A 52 2.56 -17.73 -1.41
N ASP A 53 3.19 -18.16 -2.50
CA ASP A 53 3.35 -19.58 -2.82
C ASP A 53 4.60 -20.10 -2.10
N LEU A 54 4.47 -20.65 -0.90
CA LEU A 54 5.43 -21.67 -0.44
C LEU A 54 4.90 -22.54 0.72
N ARG A 55 4.21 -23.63 0.35
CA ARG A 55 4.43 -25.03 0.82
C ARG A 55 3.12 -25.81 0.91
N SER A 56 2.73 -26.43 -0.19
CA SER A 56 1.88 -27.62 -0.16
C SER A 56 2.79 -28.84 -0.31
N TYR A 57 3.16 -29.50 0.79
CA TYR A 57 3.73 -30.84 0.73
C TYR A 57 2.57 -31.83 0.59
N ALA A 58 2.32 -32.31 -0.63
CA ALA A 58 1.50 -33.50 -0.81
C ALA A 58 2.29 -34.71 -0.28
N VAL A 59 1.80 -35.33 0.79
CA VAL A 59 2.31 -36.62 1.25
C VAL A 59 1.75 -37.69 0.32
N ALA A 60 2.60 -38.26 -0.54
CA ALA A 60 2.25 -39.47 -1.28
C ALA A 60 2.33 -40.66 -0.31
N ASP A 61 1.19 -41.09 0.22
CA ASP A 61 1.06 -42.38 0.90
C ASP A 61 0.96 -43.46 -0.19
N SER A 62 1.97 -44.33 -0.26
CA SER A 62 1.93 -45.55 -1.08
C SER A 62 1.82 -46.74 -0.14
N LYS A 63 0.68 -47.44 -0.18
CA LYS A 63 0.59 -48.84 0.23
C LYS A 63 -0.53 -49.58 -0.50
#